data_AF-A0A533VEV2-F1
#
_entry.id   AF-A0A533VEV2-F1
#
_cell.length_a   1.000
_cell.length_b   1.000
_cell.length_c   1.000
_cell.angle_alpha   90.00
_cell.angle_beta   90.00
_cell.angle_gamma   90.00
#
_symmetry.space_group_name_H-M   'P 1'
#
loop_
_entity.id
_entity.type
_entity.pdbx_description
1 polymer ?
#
loop_
_entity_poly.entity_id
_entity_poly.type
_entity_poly.pdbx_seq_one_letter_code
_entity_poly.pdbx_strand_id
1 'polypeptide(L)'
;MRLLRKPDIDLLKITTWIKMAEDMSSTASNTIPFPTLTIVYLVTEADGLIEEISQKYNNITVEDCNGFFNDGVKRDYKKITIWSQGIDSLWFNALIARIKEIASVDAVPIVSGGIMYTV
;
A
#
# COMPACT_ATOMS: atom_id res chain seq x y z
N MET A 1 -64.99 4.16 14.65
CA MET A 1 -63.95 4.16 15.70
C MET A 1 -63.01 2.99 15.43
N ARG A 2 -61.89 3.20 14.73
CA ARG A 2 -60.92 2.12 14.39
C ARG A 2 -59.76 2.18 15.37
N LEU A 3 -59.63 1.15 16.20
CA LEU A 3 -58.48 0.96 17.11
C LEU A 3 -57.24 0.63 16.29
N LEU A 4 -56.29 1.55 16.23
CA LEU A 4 -54.93 1.31 15.75
C LEU A 4 -54.24 0.36 16.73
N ARG A 5 -54.06 -0.90 16.34
CA ARG A 5 -53.20 -1.84 17.09
C ARG A 5 -51.76 -1.33 17.00
N LYS A 6 -51.13 -1.09 18.14
CA LYS A 6 -49.68 -0.86 18.21
C LYS A 6 -48.98 -2.14 17.75
N PRO A 7 -47.89 -2.07 16.97
CA PRO A 7 -47.09 -3.24 16.68
C PRO A 7 -46.38 -3.69 17.97
N ASP A 8 -46.65 -4.90 18.42
CA ASP A 8 -45.86 -5.58 19.45
C ASP A 8 -44.51 -5.91 18.84
N ILE A 9 -43.52 -5.07 19.14
CA ILE A 9 -42.14 -5.29 18.72
C ILE A 9 -41.55 -6.34 19.65
N ASP A 10 -41.36 -7.54 19.11
CA ASP A 10 -40.82 -8.68 19.81
C ASP A 10 -39.35 -8.43 20.19
N LEU A 11 -39.08 -8.25 21.48
CA LEU A 11 -37.74 -7.99 22.03
C LEU A 11 -36.74 -9.09 21.65
N LEU A 12 -37.21 -10.30 21.40
CA LEU A 12 -36.39 -11.42 20.93
C LEU A 12 -35.90 -11.21 19.48
N LYS A 13 -36.71 -10.55 18.64
CA LYS A 13 -36.30 -10.16 17.29
C LYS A 13 -35.31 -9.00 17.36
N ILE A 14 -35.55 -7.98 18.18
CA ILE A 14 -34.59 -6.88 18.35
C ILE A 14 -33.22 -7.41 18.81
N THR A 15 -33.19 -8.28 19.82
CA THR A 15 -31.94 -8.85 20.34
C THR A 15 -31.22 -9.72 19.32
N THR A 16 -31.94 -10.47 18.48
CA THR A 16 -31.34 -11.23 17.38
C THR A 16 -30.73 -10.31 16.31
N TRP A 17 -31.39 -9.19 16.00
CA TRP A 17 -30.88 -8.21 15.05
C TRP A 17 -29.69 -7.43 15.61
N ILE A 18 -29.68 -7.11 16.90
CA ILE A 18 -28.53 -6.52 17.58
C ILE A 18 -27.34 -7.49 17.57
N LYS A 19 -27.57 -8.78 17.86
CA LYS A 19 -26.52 -9.79 17.85
C LYS A 19 -25.93 -10.02 16.45
N MET A 20 -26.77 -10.02 15.41
CA MET A 20 -26.32 -10.05 14.01
C MET A 20 -25.61 -8.76 13.58
N ALA A 21 -26.00 -7.59 14.12
CA ALA A 21 -25.32 -6.31 13.85
C ALA A 21 -23.96 -6.20 14.56
N GLU A 22 -23.83 -6.79 15.75
CA GLU A 22 -22.55 -6.92 16.46
C GLU A 22 -21.61 -7.91 15.75
N ASP A 23 -22.12 -9.01 15.18
CA ASP A 23 -21.34 -9.94 14.34
C ASP A 23 -21.01 -9.37 12.94
N MET A 24 -21.76 -8.36 12.46
CA MET A 24 -21.46 -7.63 11.21
C MET A 24 -20.65 -6.35 11.41
N SER A 25 -20.26 -6.03 12.65
CA SER A 25 -19.18 -5.09 12.94
C SER A 25 -17.82 -5.78 13.02
N SER A 26 -17.59 -6.78 12.18
CA SER A 26 -16.26 -7.03 11.63
C SER A 26 -16.01 -6.10 10.45
N THR A 27 -16.32 -4.81 10.61
CA THR A 27 -15.51 -3.81 9.93
C THR A 27 -14.16 -3.93 10.61
N ALA A 28 -13.32 -4.82 10.09
CA ALA A 28 -11.90 -4.68 10.23
C ALA A 28 -11.64 -3.24 9.80
N SER A 29 -11.51 -2.38 10.80
CA SER A 29 -10.86 -1.10 10.66
C SER A 29 -9.46 -1.48 10.22
N ASN A 30 -9.30 -1.70 8.90
CA ASN A 30 -8.03 -1.77 8.20
C ASN A 30 -7.44 -0.36 8.18
N THR A 31 -7.57 0.37 9.28
CA THR A 31 -6.75 1.54 9.57
C THR A 31 -5.39 0.95 9.86
N ILE A 32 -4.62 0.72 8.78
CA ILE A 32 -3.22 0.34 8.81
C ILE A 32 -2.56 1.24 9.85
N PRO A 33 -2.18 0.75 11.04
CA PRO A 33 -1.73 1.64 12.11
C PRO A 33 -0.41 2.28 11.68
N PHE A 34 -0.48 3.54 11.22
CA PHE A 34 0.63 4.30 10.62
C PHE A 34 1.33 3.56 9.46
N PRO A 35 0.86 3.67 8.20
CA PRO A 35 1.58 3.10 7.07
C PRO A 35 2.96 3.78 6.97
N THR A 36 4.04 2.99 7.07
CA THR A 36 5.35 3.44 6.64
C THR A 36 5.29 3.61 5.13
N LEU A 37 5.31 4.86 4.69
CA LEU A 37 5.39 5.22 3.28
C LEU A 37 6.82 4.97 2.80
N THR A 38 6.99 4.01 1.89
CA THR A 38 8.27 3.81 1.20
C THR A 38 8.08 4.06 -0.29
N ILE A 39 8.88 4.96 -0.85
CA ILE A 39 8.87 5.30 -2.27
C ILE A 39 10.17 4.80 -2.89
N VAL A 40 10.04 3.98 -3.93
CA VAL A 40 11.15 3.48 -4.73
C VAL A 40 11.06 4.10 -6.12
N TYR A 41 12.17 4.67 -6.57
CA TYR A 41 12.30 5.25 -7.91
C TYR A 41 12.93 4.19 -8.82
N LEU A 42 12.09 3.52 -9.60
CA LEU A 42 12.47 2.41 -10.44
C LEU A 42 12.68 2.89 -11.87
N VAL A 43 13.91 2.81 -12.37
CA VAL A 43 14.23 3.11 -13.78
C VAL A 43 13.49 2.12 -14.69
N THR A 44 12.92 2.58 -15.80
CA THR A 44 11.95 1.80 -16.63
C THR A 44 12.47 0.43 -17.09
N GLU A 45 13.78 0.30 -17.28
CA GLU A 45 14.48 -0.94 -17.59
C GLU A 45 14.22 -2.06 -16.56
N ALA A 46 13.88 -1.69 -15.32
CA ALA A 46 13.59 -2.61 -14.22
C ALA A 46 12.08 -2.83 -13.96
N ASP A 47 11.19 -2.37 -14.85
CA ASP A 47 9.71 -2.45 -14.69
C ASP A 47 9.20 -3.86 -14.36
N GLY A 48 9.90 -4.92 -14.80
CA GLY A 48 9.57 -6.31 -14.46
C GLY A 48 9.57 -6.61 -12.96
N LEU A 49 10.18 -5.75 -12.12
CA LEU A 49 10.18 -5.90 -10.66
C LEU A 49 8.88 -5.41 -10.01
N ILE A 50 8.00 -4.71 -10.72
CA ILE A 50 6.71 -4.22 -10.18
C ILE A 50 5.82 -5.39 -9.75
N GLU A 51 5.79 -6.48 -10.52
CA GLU A 51 5.00 -7.67 -10.18
C GLU A 51 5.49 -8.31 -8.89
N GLU A 52 6.81 -8.39 -8.70
CA GLU A 52 7.41 -8.94 -7.48
C GLU A 52 7.11 -8.08 -6.26
N ILE A 53 7.20 -6.75 -6.39
CA ILE A 53 6.83 -5.81 -5.33
C ILE A 53 5.34 -5.99 -4.98
N SER A 54 4.48 -6.12 -6.00
CA SER A 54 3.03 -6.31 -5.84
C SER A 54 2.66 -7.64 -5.18
N GLN A 55 3.45 -8.70 -5.39
CA GLN A 55 3.26 -9.99 -4.72
C GLN A 55 3.61 -9.94 -3.23
N LYS A 56 4.62 -9.12 -2.86
CA LYS A 56 5.06 -8.96 -1.46
C LYS A 56 4.20 -7.94 -0.69
N TYR A 57 3.82 -6.85 -1.34
CA TYR A 57 3.03 -5.76 -0.76
C TYR A 57 1.79 -5.50 -1.61
N ASN A 58 0.61 -5.76 -1.04
CA ASN A 58 -0.66 -5.67 -1.76
C ASN A 58 -1.15 -4.23 -1.96
N ASN A 59 -0.62 -3.27 -1.20
CA ASN A 59 -1.04 -1.87 -1.25
C ASN A 59 0.11 -1.04 -1.82
N ILE A 60 0.13 -0.93 -3.15
CA ILE A 60 1.09 -0.10 -3.88
C ILE A 60 0.39 0.78 -4.91
N THR A 61 1.05 1.87 -5.28
CA THR A 61 0.73 2.64 -6.47
C THR A 61 1.98 2.76 -7.31
N VAL A 62 1.76 2.89 -8.61
CA VAL A 62 2.81 3.02 -9.59
C VAL A 62 2.46 4.24 -10.43
N GLU A 63 3.36 5.20 -10.49
CA GLU A 63 3.20 6.43 -11.27
C GLU A 63 4.30 6.52 -12.32
N ASP A 64 3.90 6.74 -13.57
CA ASP A 64 4.80 7.06 -14.67
C ASP A 64 5.39 8.45 -14.49
N CYS A 65 6.71 8.53 -14.44
CA CYS A 65 7.45 9.76 -14.21
C CYS A 65 8.60 9.92 -15.20
N ASN A 66 9.09 11.15 -15.33
CA ASN A 66 10.36 11.43 -16.00
C ASN A 66 11.14 12.45 -15.19
N GLY A 67 12.47 12.37 -15.26
CA GLY A 67 13.32 13.24 -14.46
C GLY A 67 14.80 13.07 -14.80
N PHE A 68 15.61 13.97 -14.25
CA PHE A 68 17.05 13.94 -14.40
C PHE A 68 17.67 13.18 -13.22
N PHE A 69 18.54 12.23 -13.53
CA PHE A 69 19.30 11.46 -12.54
C PHE A 69 20.66 12.13 -12.27
N ASN A 70 21.45 11.57 -11.36
CA ASN A 70 22.74 12.14 -10.89
C ASN A 70 23.78 12.35 -12.02
N ASP A 71 23.62 11.66 -13.15
CA ASP A 71 24.45 11.80 -14.36
C ASP A 71 23.97 12.95 -15.29
N GLY A 72 22.91 13.66 -14.91
CA GLY A 72 22.30 14.71 -15.72
C GLY A 72 21.49 14.18 -16.91
N VAL A 73 21.25 12.87 -17.00
CA VAL A 73 20.48 12.26 -18.08
C VAL A 73 19.01 12.22 -17.71
N LYS A 74 18.15 12.66 -18.64
CA LYS A 74 16.70 12.50 -18.51
C LYS A 74 16.34 11.03 -18.73
N ARG A 75 15.66 10.42 -17.76
CA ARG A 75 15.14 9.06 -17.87
C ARG A 75 13.67 9.02 -17.53
N ASP A 76 12.97 8.11 -18.17
CA ASP A 76 11.67 7.66 -17.71
C ASP A 76 11.89 6.70 -16.53
N TYR A 77 11.00 6.79 -15.54
CA TYR A 77 11.05 5.95 -14.36
C TYR A 77 9.65 5.78 -13.78
N LYS A 78 9.45 4.71 -13.02
CA LYS A 78 8.26 4.46 -12.24
C LYS A 78 8.52 4.88 -10.80
N LYS A 79 7.64 5.73 -10.25
CA LYS A 79 7.59 5.99 -8.82
C LYS A 79 6.65 4.99 -8.18
N ILE A 80 7.21 4.07 -7.40
CA ILE A 80 6.46 3.02 -6.71
C ILE A 80 6.28 3.45 -5.26
N THR A 81 5.04 3.62 -4.84
CA THR A 81 4.71 3.93 -3.45
C THR A 81 4.19 2.67 -2.78
N ILE A 82 4.81 2.27 -1.68
CA ILE A 82 4.45 1.09 -0.90
C ILE A 82 3.87 1.54 0.44
N TRP A 83 2.62 1.14 0.73
CA TRP A 83 1.99 1.35 2.03
C TRP A 83 2.02 0.05 2.83
N SER A 84 2.82 0.03 3.89
CA SER A 84 3.02 -1.16 4.72
C SER A 84 3.16 -0.81 6.19
N GLN A 85 3.06 -1.80 7.07
CA GLN A 85 3.39 -1.68 8.50
C GLN A 85 4.90 -1.66 8.77
N GLY A 86 5.70 -1.70 7.72
CA GLY A 86 7.15 -1.84 7.78
C GLY A 86 7.64 -2.56 6.54
N ILE A 87 8.88 -2.28 6.17
CA ILE A 87 9.57 -2.91 5.06
C ILE A 87 10.49 -4.00 5.62
N ASP A 88 10.39 -5.22 5.07
CA ASP A 88 11.39 -6.26 5.26
C ASP A 88 12.73 -5.78 4.69
N SER A 89 13.68 -5.45 5.56
CA SER A 89 14.96 -4.85 5.17
C SER A 89 15.84 -5.76 4.31
N LEU A 90 15.78 -7.08 4.53
CA LEU A 90 16.59 -8.03 3.76
C LEU A 90 16.05 -8.14 2.33
N TRP A 91 14.74 -8.32 2.21
CA TRP A 91 14.07 -8.34 0.92
C TRP A 91 14.26 -7.02 0.18
N PHE A 92 14.15 -5.89 0.88
CA PHE A 92 14.30 -4.57 0.28
C PHE A 92 15.72 -4.31 -0.22
N ASN A 93 16.74 -4.67 0.55
CA ASN A 93 18.12 -4.55 0.10
C ASN A 93 18.39 -5.44 -1.13
N ALA A 94 17.81 -6.64 -1.18
CA ALA A 94 17.90 -7.52 -2.35
C ALA A 94 17.18 -6.93 -3.58
N LEU A 95 16.02 -6.29 -3.38
CA LEU A 95 15.31 -5.56 -4.43
C LEU A 95 16.19 -4.42 -4.98
N ILE A 96 16.78 -3.59 -4.12
CA ILE A 96 17.65 -2.49 -4.54
C ILE A 96 18.86 -3.01 -5.32
N ALA A 97 19.52 -4.07 -4.84
CA ALA A 97 20.64 -4.67 -5.56
C ALA A 97 20.25 -5.13 -6.97
N ARG A 98 19.07 -5.73 -7.13
CA ARG A 98 18.56 -6.15 -8.45
C ARG A 98 18.19 -4.98 -9.35
N ILE A 99 17.61 -3.91 -8.79
CA ILE A 99 17.34 -2.68 -9.57
C ILE A 99 18.63 -2.13 -10.15
N LYS A 100 19.68 -2.04 -9.32
CA LYS A 100 21.01 -1.58 -9.76
C LYS A 100 21.58 -2.44 -10.87
N GLU A 101 21.49 -3.75 -10.74
CA GLU A 101 21.96 -4.70 -11.74
C GLU A 101 21.22 -4.55 -13.07
N ILE A 102 19.87 -4.54 -13.05
CA ILE A 102 19.05 -4.47 -14.27
C ILE A 102 19.20 -3.11 -14.96
N ALA A 103 19.11 -2.02 -14.21
CA ALA A 103 19.18 -0.67 -14.76
C ALA A 103 20.62 -0.18 -14.97
N SER A 104 21.64 -0.96 -14.58
CA SER A 104 23.05 -0.57 -14.61
C SER A 104 23.30 0.80 -13.95
N VAL A 105 22.71 1.02 -12.77
CA VAL A 105 22.85 2.25 -11.98
C VAL A 105 23.59 2.00 -10.68
N ASP A 106 24.45 2.93 -10.28
CA ASP A 106 25.23 2.81 -9.04
C ASP A 106 24.39 3.07 -7.78
N ALA A 107 23.29 3.79 -7.91
CA ALA A 107 22.48 4.23 -6.79
C ALA A 107 20.98 4.29 -7.14
N VAL A 108 20.13 3.96 -6.17
CA VAL A 108 18.67 4.03 -6.30
C VAL A 108 18.14 5.04 -5.28
N PRO A 109 17.39 6.08 -5.71
CA PRO A 109 16.73 7.00 -4.79
C PRO A 109 15.59 6.28 -4.04
N ILE A 110 15.52 6.50 -2.73
CA ILE A 110 14.51 5.93 -1.85
C ILE A 110 13.99 7.02 -0.93
N VAL A 111 12.68 7.04 -0.67
CA VAL A 111 12.09 7.85 0.40
C VAL A 111 11.42 6.92 1.39
N SER A 112 11.80 6.99 2.66
CA SER A 112 11.13 6.24 3.73
C SER A 112 10.88 7.14 4.92
N GLY A 113 9.66 7.12 5.47
CA GLY A 113 9.29 7.95 6.63
C GLY A 113 9.44 9.46 6.42
N GLY A 114 9.39 9.92 5.17
CA GLY A 114 9.59 11.34 4.80
C GLY A 114 11.05 11.76 4.60
N ILE A 115 12.01 10.85 4.72
CA ILE A 115 13.43 11.11 4.47
C ILE A 115 13.83 10.50 3.13
N MET A 116 14.40 11.32 2.24
CA MET A 116 15.00 10.86 0.99
C MET A 116 16.46 10.50 1.23
N TYR A 117 16.88 9.33 0.78
CA TYR A 117 18.27 8.88 0.78
C TYR A 117 18.54 8.06 -0.49
N THR A 118 19.80 8.00 -0.89
CA THR A 118 20.23 7.25 -2.07
C THR A 118 21.14 6.13 -1.59
N VAL A 119 20.85 4.90 -2.01
CA VAL A 119 21.58 3.69 -1.57
C VAL A 119 22.18 2.97 -2.73
#